data_AF-A0A9W6L360-F1
#
_entry.id   AF-A0A9W6L360-F1
#
_cell.length_a   1.000
_cell.length_b   1.000
_cell.length_c   1.000
_cell.angle_alpha   90.00
_cell.angle_beta   90.00
_cell.angle_gamma   90.00
#
_symmetry.space_group_name_H-M   'P 1'
#
loop_
_entity.id
_entity.type
_entity.pdbx_description
1 polymer ?
#
loop_
_entity_poly.entity_id
_entity_poly.type
_entity_poly.pdbx_seq_one_letter_code
_entity_poly.pdbx_strand_id
1 'polypeptide(L)'
;MSGERTGSGERTPDGLPETLNIDVQMWTSLRGRLHDFTTVVCDAPDPAPRDTDEWHRWATEYLQVVAEQDGWQPGRYYYRAEVRDEADRTEQVLMQNHWEYRT
;
A
#
# COMPACT_ATOMS: atom_id res chain seq x y z
N MET A 1 3.51 35.09 -21.29
CA MET A 1 4.39 33.92 -21.08
C MET A 1 3.67 32.99 -20.13
N SER A 2 3.19 31.87 -20.67
CA SER A 2 2.55 30.81 -19.90
C SER A 2 3.62 30.08 -19.09
N GLY A 3 3.34 29.88 -17.81
CA GLY A 3 4.14 29.04 -16.93
C GLY A 3 3.17 28.24 -16.09
N GLU A 4 2.66 27.14 -16.66
CA GLU A 4 2.02 26.07 -15.91
C GLU A 4 3.04 25.54 -14.91
N ARG A 5 2.73 25.70 -13.62
CA ARG A 5 3.47 25.04 -12.55
C ARG A 5 2.63 23.83 -12.15
N THR A 6 3.01 22.69 -12.73
CA THR A 6 2.55 21.36 -12.34
C THR A 6 2.67 21.20 -10.83
N GLY A 7 1.56 20.78 -10.20
CA GLY A 7 1.47 20.58 -8.76
C GLY A 7 2.56 19.63 -8.28
N SER A 8 3.53 20.18 -7.55
CA SER A 8 4.41 19.39 -6.72
C SER A 8 3.54 18.78 -5.62
N GLY A 9 3.51 17.44 -5.53
CA GLY A 9 2.82 16.74 -4.45
C GLY A 9 3.13 17.42 -3.11
N GLU A 10 2.09 17.96 -2.48
CA GLU A 10 2.22 18.79 -1.30
C GLU A 10 2.65 17.87 -0.14
N ARG A 11 3.96 17.81 0.13
CA ARG A 11 4.45 17.11 1.32
C ARG A 11 4.00 17.91 2.53
N THR A 12 3.12 17.32 3.33
CA THR A 12 2.77 17.84 4.64
C THR A 12 4.06 18.01 5.48
N PRO A 13 4.27 19.14 6.20
CA PRO A 13 5.59 19.52 6.72
C PRO A 13 6.23 18.54 7.72
N ASP A 14 5.45 17.61 8.27
CA ASP A 14 5.88 16.53 9.18
C ASP A 14 5.15 15.19 8.87
N GLY A 15 4.56 15.03 7.69
CA GLY A 15 3.55 14.00 7.42
C GLY A 15 3.83 13.09 6.23
N LEU A 16 3.10 11.97 6.20
CA LEU A 16 2.96 11.11 5.02
C LEU A 16 2.49 11.94 3.81
N PRO A 17 2.80 11.53 2.57
CA PRO A 17 2.18 12.12 1.38
C PRO A 17 0.66 11.92 1.41
N GLU A 18 -0.09 12.65 0.57
CA GLU A 18 -1.55 12.47 0.48
C GLU A 18 -1.95 11.03 0.13
N THR A 19 -1.16 10.37 -0.72
CA THR A 19 -1.42 9.00 -1.18
C THR A 19 -0.21 8.09 -1.01
N LEU A 20 -0.47 6.82 -0.76
CA LEU A 20 0.49 5.73 -0.64
C LEU A 20 0.15 4.60 -1.60
N ASN A 21 1.14 3.72 -1.84
CA ASN A 21 0.97 2.49 -2.59
C ASN A 21 1.08 1.30 -1.65
N ILE A 22 0.24 0.29 -1.81
CA ILE A 22 0.36 -1.02 -1.18
C ILE A 22 0.56 -2.05 -2.28
N ASP A 23 1.80 -2.48 -2.47
CA ASP A 23 2.10 -3.63 -3.33
C ASP A 23 1.65 -4.89 -2.65
N VAL A 24 0.94 -5.74 -3.38
CA VAL A 24 0.41 -7.00 -2.87
C VAL A 24 0.91 -8.13 -3.75
N GLN A 25 1.42 -9.15 -3.08
CA GLN A 25 1.84 -10.42 -3.68
C GLN A 25 1.06 -11.56 -3.02
N MET A 26 0.71 -12.57 -3.79
CA MET A 26 0.00 -13.75 -3.29
C MET A 26 0.95 -14.94 -3.20
N TRP A 27 0.91 -15.69 -2.10
CA TRP A 27 1.54 -17.00 -2.03
C TRP A 27 0.73 -18.00 -2.84
N THR A 28 1.34 -18.62 -3.85
CA THR A 28 0.68 -19.68 -4.63
C THR A 28 1.40 -21.01 -4.45
N SER A 29 0.71 -22.01 -3.88
CA SER A 29 1.29 -23.35 -3.64
C SER A 29 1.72 -24.04 -4.93
N LEU A 30 1.07 -23.73 -6.06
CA LEU A 30 1.40 -24.27 -7.39
C LEU A 30 2.79 -23.86 -7.89
N ARG A 31 3.37 -22.77 -7.36
CA ARG A 31 4.64 -22.22 -7.83
C ARG A 31 5.70 -22.09 -6.74
N GLY A 32 5.35 -22.36 -5.47
CA GLY A 32 6.28 -22.38 -4.34
C GLY A 32 6.96 -21.02 -4.04
N ARG A 33 6.38 -19.91 -4.51
CA ARG A 33 6.90 -18.54 -4.32
C ARG A 33 5.79 -17.50 -4.28
N LEU A 34 6.14 -16.29 -3.84
CA LEU A 34 5.30 -15.10 -3.96
C LEU A 34 5.15 -14.67 -5.42
N HIS A 35 3.95 -14.26 -5.79
CA HIS A 35 3.63 -13.74 -7.10
C HIS A 35 3.05 -12.34 -6.99
N ASP A 36 3.53 -11.44 -7.84
CA ASP A 36 2.91 -10.13 -8.01
C ASP A 36 1.42 -10.32 -8.32
N PHE A 37 0.61 -9.62 -7.52
CA PHE A 37 -0.83 -9.76 -7.58
C PHE A 37 -1.46 -8.44 -8.00
N THR A 38 -1.25 -7.37 -7.24
CA THR A 38 -1.74 -6.03 -7.60
C THR A 38 -0.99 -4.94 -6.81
N THR A 39 -1.16 -3.69 -7.22
CA THR A 39 -0.80 -2.51 -6.43
C THR A 39 -2.07 -1.73 -6.13
N VAL A 40 -2.28 -1.43 -4.85
CA VAL A 40 -3.41 -0.63 -4.37
C VAL A 40 -2.92 0.78 -4.09
N VAL A 41 -3.57 1.79 -4.68
CA VAL A 41 -3.32 3.20 -4.33
C VAL A 41 -4.38 3.62 -3.31
N CYS A 42 -3.94 4.23 -2.21
CA CYS A 42 -4.82 4.63 -1.11
C CYS A 42 -4.41 5.97 -0.53
N ASP A 43 -5.38 6.66 0.07
CA ASP A 43 -5.08 7.84 0.90
C ASP A 43 -4.20 7.43 2.09
N ALA A 44 -3.26 8.29 2.46
CA ALA A 44 -2.45 8.05 3.64
C ALA A 44 -3.33 8.08 4.91
N PRO A 45 -3.04 7.21 5.90
CA PRO A 45 -3.75 7.23 7.16
C PRO A 45 -3.55 8.55 7.91
N ASP A 46 -4.66 9.11 8.39
CA ASP A 46 -4.70 10.29 9.27
C ASP A 46 -5.46 9.94 10.57
N PRO A 47 -4.81 9.89 11.74
CA PRO A 47 -3.40 10.22 11.98
C PRO A 47 -2.45 9.16 11.42
N ALA A 48 -1.22 9.60 11.09
CA ALA A 48 -0.15 8.68 10.69
C ALA A 48 0.12 7.63 11.79
N PRO A 49 0.18 6.33 11.44
CA PRO A 49 0.51 5.26 12.38
C PRO A 49 1.88 5.47 13.00
N ARG A 50 1.95 5.27 14.31
CA ARG A 50 3.13 5.60 15.13
C ARG A 50 4.17 4.49 15.15
N ASP A 51 3.73 3.26 14.90
CA ASP A 51 4.56 2.07 14.96
C ASP A 51 4.09 0.99 13.98
N THR A 52 4.87 -0.09 13.93
CA THR A 52 4.66 -1.25 13.07
C THR A 52 3.30 -1.92 13.30
N ASP A 53 2.80 -1.97 14.53
CA ASP A 53 1.54 -2.65 14.82
C ASP A 53 0.34 -1.82 14.35
N GLU A 54 0.39 -0.50 14.53
CA GLU A 54 -0.60 0.41 13.98
C GLU A 54 -0.59 0.40 12.44
N TRP A 55 0.58 0.38 11.80
CA TRP A 55 0.71 0.22 10.35
C TRP A 55 0.12 -1.10 9.85
N HIS A 56 0.40 -2.20 10.56
CA HIS A 56 -0.11 -3.52 10.19
C HIS A 56 -1.63 -3.57 10.28
N ARG A 57 -2.20 -3.04 11.37
CA ARG A 57 -3.65 -2.97 11.57
C ARG A 57 -4.32 -2.16 10.46
N TRP A 58 -3.86 -0.94 10.21
CA TRP A 58 -4.41 -0.09 9.15
C TRP A 58 -4.34 -0.76 7.78
N ALA A 59 -3.18 -1.31 7.39
CA ALA A 59 -3.00 -1.90 6.08
C ALA A 59 -3.91 -3.11 5.89
N THR A 60 -4.06 -3.97 6.91
CA THR A 60 -4.91 -5.16 6.82
C THR A 60 -6.40 -4.84 6.85
N GLU A 61 -6.84 -3.83 7.59
CA GLU A 61 -8.23 -3.35 7.56
C GLU A 61 -8.57 -2.75 6.19
N TYR A 62 -7.67 -1.95 5.60
CA TYR A 62 -7.87 -1.39 4.27
C TYR A 62 -7.89 -2.49 3.20
N LEU A 63 -6.92 -3.41 3.24
CA LEU A 63 -6.84 -4.53 2.31
C LEU A 63 -8.03 -5.49 2.44
N GLN A 64 -8.61 -5.67 3.64
CA GLN A 64 -9.84 -6.44 3.80
C GLN A 64 -10.97 -5.85 2.97
N VAL A 65 -11.19 -4.53 3.05
CA VAL A 65 -12.25 -3.85 2.30
C VAL A 65 -12.01 -3.98 0.79
N VAL A 66 -10.79 -3.75 0.32
CA VAL A 66 -10.43 -3.89 -1.10
C VAL A 66 -10.63 -5.34 -1.56
N ALA A 67 -10.17 -6.32 -0.76
CA ALA A 67 -10.28 -7.74 -1.09
C ALA A 67 -11.73 -8.21 -1.20
N GLU A 68 -12.62 -7.70 -0.35
CA GLU A 68 -14.07 -7.97 -0.42
C GLU A 68 -14.70 -7.33 -1.66
N GLN A 69 -14.37 -6.07 -1.94
CA GLN A 69 -14.91 -5.33 -3.09
C GLN A 69 -14.48 -5.93 -4.43
N ASP A 70 -13.21 -6.34 -4.55
CA ASP A 70 -12.62 -6.87 -5.78
C ASP A 70 -12.74 -8.40 -5.90
N GLY A 71 -13.30 -9.08 -4.90
CA GLY A 71 -13.51 -10.53 -4.91
C GLY A 71 -12.21 -11.35 -4.89
N TRP A 72 -11.25 -10.94 -4.07
CA TRP A 72 -9.97 -11.65 -3.92
C TRP A 72 -10.18 -13.07 -3.38
N GLN A 73 -9.24 -13.97 -3.67
CA GLN A 73 -9.31 -15.35 -3.20
C GLN A 73 -8.80 -15.45 -1.75
N PRO A 74 -9.42 -16.25 -0.88
CA PRO A 74 -8.85 -16.53 0.44
C PRO A 74 -7.43 -17.09 0.32
N GLY A 75 -6.53 -16.62 1.18
CA GLY A 75 -5.14 -17.04 1.10
C GLY A 75 -4.16 -16.17 1.88
N ARG A 76 -2.88 -16.52 1.77
CA ARG A 76 -1.79 -15.76 2.36
C ARG A 76 -1.22 -14.79 1.34
N TYR A 77 -1.24 -13.53 1.72
CA TYR A 77 -0.71 -12.41 0.97
C TYR A 77 0.53 -11.86 1.68
N TYR A 78 1.49 -11.37 0.90
CA TYR A 78 2.53 -10.46 1.33
C TYR A 78 2.16 -9.08 0.81
N TYR A 79 2.40 -8.05 1.62
CA TYR A 79 2.14 -6.69 1.19
C TYR A 79 3.24 -5.74 1.66
N ARG A 80 3.42 -4.65 0.92
CA ARG A 80 4.38 -3.58 1.21
C ARG A 80 3.74 -2.23 0.97
N ALA A 81 3.57 -1.45 2.05
CA ALA A 81 3.13 -0.06 2.00
C ALA A 81 4.35 0.84 1.75
N GLU A 82 4.27 1.69 0.73
CA GLU A 82 5.37 2.51 0.26
C GLU A 82 4.94 3.85 -0.32
N VAL A 83 5.84 4.83 -0.23
CA VAL A 83 5.80 6.07 -0.99
C VAL A 83 6.56 5.82 -2.29
N ARG A 84 5.98 6.25 -3.41
CA ARG A 84 6.63 6.24 -4.72
C ARG A 84 6.85 7.65 -5.23
N ASP A 85 7.91 7.82 -5.99
CA ASP A 85 8.16 9.05 -6.74
C ASP A 85 7.27 9.13 -8.00
N GLU A 86 7.35 10.26 -8.71
CA GLU A 86 6.60 10.48 -9.95
C GLU A 86 6.96 9.50 -11.09
N ALA A 87 8.08 8.77 -10.96
CA ALA A 87 8.52 7.75 -11.91
C ALA A 87 8.10 6.33 -11.47
N ASP A 88 7.18 6.21 -10.51
CA ASP A 88 6.69 4.95 -9.93
C ASP A 88 7.80 4.09 -9.28
N ARG A 89 8.87 4.74 -8.82
CA ARG A 89 9.95 4.07 -8.08
C ARG A 89 9.70 4.20 -6.59
N THR A 90 9.93 3.12 -5.84
CA THR A 90 9.89 3.15 -4.37
C THR A 90 10.85 4.22 -3.84
N GLU A 91 10.31 5.27 -3.25
CA GLU A 91 11.08 6.30 -2.54
C GLU A 91 11.32 5.86 -1.09
N GLN A 92 10.28 5.36 -0.43
CA GLN A 92 10.33 4.93 0.98
C GLN A 92 9.40 3.74 1.22
N VAL A 93 9.91 2.70 1.86
CA VAL A 93 9.09 1.62 2.42
C VAL A 93 8.68 2.00 3.84
N LEU A 94 7.37 2.03 4.10
CA LEU A 94 6.80 2.39 5.41
C LEU A 94 6.60 1.13 6.26
N MET A 95 6.11 0.07 5.64
CA MET A 95 5.81 -1.21 6.29
C MET A 95 5.80 -2.33 5.24
N GLN A 96 6.14 -3.54 5.65
CA GLN A 96 5.84 -4.75 4.90
C GLN A 96 5.55 -5.91 5.85
N ASN A 97 4.54 -6.72 5.54
CA ASN A 97 4.20 -7.89 6.33
C ASN A 97 3.42 -8.92 5.51
N HIS A 98 3.03 -10.01 6.16
CA HIS A 98 2.08 -10.97 5.62
C HIS A 98 0.70 -10.73 6.23
N TRP A 99 -0.33 -11.08 5.48
CA TRP A 99 -1.71 -11.06 5.89
C TRP A 99 -2.42 -12.32 5.38
N GLU A 100 -3.26 -12.91 6.22
CA GLU A 100 -4.12 -14.01 5.84
C GLU A 100 -5.53 -13.48 5.61
N TYR A 101 -5.95 -13.43 4.36
CA TYR A 101 -7.32 -13.06 4.00
C TYR A 101 -8.23 -14.28 4.11
N ARG A 102 -9.34 -14.11 4.85
CA ARG A 102 -10.38 -15.10 5.05
C ARG A 102 -11.74 -14.43 4.87
N THR A 103 -12.66 -15.11 4.19
CA THR A 103 -14.06 -14.71 3.99
C THR A 103 -14.92 -15.03 5.19
#